data_AF-A0A6L5T9L2-F1
#
_entry.id   AF-A0A6L5T9L2-F1
#
_cell.length_a   1.000
_cell.length_b   1.000
_cell.length_c   1.000
_cell.angle_alpha   90.00
_cell.angle_beta   90.00
_cell.angle_gamma   90.00
#
_symmetry.space_group_name_H-M   'P 1'
#
loop_
_entity.id
_entity.type
_entity.pdbx_description
1 polymer ?
#
loop_
_entity_poly.entity_id
_entity_poly.type
_entity_poly.pdbx_seq_one_letter_code
_entity_poly.pdbx_strand_id
1 'polypeptide(L)'
;MTDKLTNSKLYLFLYTMKEYQRFSGELCSHELTADYDAESYVQINTKLILLRKYGSKGEPVFIEEILDEMKKTYPHKSEEASKILNEYHEIINMQIEQILADGTKLNLYQTIEDVMYGLYLHADANRIQRLVQTDEQLRFACIRKYVEDFEKVLFKIIKCLRECGMDVEEIHKEHASIIAFGNQSESQNVVNSPFWSNMYGHDADDEELKQIYGQLVPEDIEILIRCNIFLEELKKDVISVDLLDKLIFPSTKKDWKDYSEAREFFLGIKNPGISSKVRYNEQHTMAYVRIHPNVEEAFVINSPHIINDIYEISLVKDHGMVEWKIYSLGGHLDSYIIEK
;
A
#
# COMPACT_ATOMS: atom_id res chain seq x y z
N MET A 1 -21.02 0.85 10.80
CA MET A 1 -21.51 0.08 9.63
C MET A 1 -20.36 -0.64 8.94
N THR A 2 -19.16 -0.05 8.96
CA THR A 2 -17.84 -0.60 8.62
C THR A 2 -17.49 -1.91 9.35
N ASP A 3 -17.77 -2.04 10.65
CA ASP A 3 -17.43 -3.25 11.45
C ASP A 3 -18.14 -4.55 11.04
N LYS A 4 -19.29 -4.48 10.36
CA LYS A 4 -19.98 -5.70 9.89
C LYS A 4 -19.43 -6.22 8.57
N LEU A 5 -18.85 -5.35 7.73
CA LEU A 5 -18.26 -5.74 6.46
C LEU A 5 -16.86 -6.34 6.65
N THR A 6 -16.03 -5.74 7.51
CA THR A 6 -14.66 -6.20 7.79
C THR A 6 -14.59 -7.54 8.52
N ASN A 7 -15.66 -7.93 9.24
CA ASN A 7 -15.76 -9.20 9.96
C ASN A 7 -16.43 -10.34 9.15
N SER A 8 -16.78 -10.11 7.89
CA SER A 8 -17.26 -11.19 7.01
C SER A 8 -16.10 -12.08 6.57
N LYS A 9 -16.25 -13.41 6.67
CA LYS A 9 -15.24 -14.36 6.19
C LYS A 9 -14.91 -14.15 4.71
N LEU A 10 -15.92 -13.81 3.90
CA LEU A 10 -15.73 -13.52 2.47
C LEU A 10 -14.88 -12.26 2.24
N TYR A 11 -15.05 -11.23 3.08
CA TYR A 11 -14.23 -10.02 3.02
C TYR A 11 -12.78 -10.31 3.43
N LEU A 12 -12.57 -11.02 4.54
CA LEU A 12 -11.22 -11.44 4.98
C LEU A 12 -10.51 -12.28 3.91
N PHE A 13 -11.23 -13.22 3.30
CA PHE A 13 -10.72 -14.00 2.18
C PHE A 13 -10.31 -13.10 1.00
N LEU A 14 -11.20 -12.22 0.55
CA LEU A 14 -10.93 -11.35 -0.60
C LEU A 14 -9.77 -10.38 -0.33
N TYR A 15 -9.71 -9.78 0.86
CA TYR A 15 -8.63 -8.89 1.27
C TYR A 15 -7.27 -9.60 1.25
N THR A 16 -7.18 -10.77 1.90
CA THR A 16 -5.93 -11.53 1.95
C THR A 16 -5.53 -12.10 0.59
N MET A 17 -6.49 -12.44 -0.27
CA MET A 17 -6.23 -12.91 -1.62
C MET A 17 -5.79 -11.77 -2.56
N LYS A 18 -6.29 -10.54 -2.39
CA LYS A 18 -5.83 -9.36 -3.14
C LYS A 18 -4.34 -9.12 -2.89
N GLU A 19 -3.92 -9.19 -1.62
CA GLU A 19 -2.50 -9.11 -1.25
C GLU A 19 -1.70 -10.29 -1.79
N TYR A 20 -2.23 -11.51 -1.70
CA TYR A 20 -1.59 -12.69 -2.27
C TYR A 20 -1.37 -12.55 -3.79
N GLN A 21 -2.36 -12.07 -4.55
CA GLN A 21 -2.23 -11.83 -5.99
C GLN A 21 -1.17 -10.78 -6.31
N ARG A 22 -1.08 -9.71 -5.51
CA ARG A 22 -0.03 -8.70 -5.64
C ARG A 22 1.35 -9.33 -5.43
N PHE A 23 1.51 -10.08 -4.34
CA PHE A 23 2.78 -10.72 -4.00
C PHE A 23 3.17 -11.82 -5.00
N SER A 24 2.21 -12.66 -5.42
CA SER A 24 2.46 -13.77 -6.33
C SER A 24 2.70 -13.33 -7.77
N GLY A 25 2.19 -12.16 -8.17
CA GLY A 25 2.48 -11.55 -9.47
C GLY A 25 3.95 -11.16 -9.65
N GLU A 26 4.62 -10.76 -8.56
CA GLU A 26 6.07 -10.47 -8.53
C GLU A 26 6.93 -11.74 -8.57
N LEU A 27 6.33 -12.91 -8.33
CA LEU A 27 6.95 -14.20 -8.55
C LEU A 27 6.62 -14.65 -9.98
N CYS A 28 7.39 -14.23 -10.99
CA CYS A 28 7.12 -14.54 -12.39
C CYS A 28 7.07 -16.05 -12.72
N SER A 29 6.38 -16.36 -13.81
CA SER A 29 6.05 -17.70 -14.31
C SER A 29 7.15 -18.31 -15.18
N HIS A 30 7.76 -19.41 -14.72
CA HIS A 30 8.59 -20.26 -15.55
C HIS A 30 7.80 -21.45 -16.10
N GLU A 31 8.17 -21.92 -17.29
CA GLU A 31 7.59 -23.13 -17.88
C GLU A 31 7.83 -24.35 -16.98
N LEU A 32 6.83 -25.23 -16.90
CA LEU A 32 6.91 -26.52 -16.20
C LEU A 32 7.97 -27.42 -16.87
N THR A 33 9.20 -27.33 -16.40
CA THR A 33 10.28 -28.26 -16.75
C THR A 33 10.40 -29.37 -15.70
N ALA A 34 11.01 -30.49 -16.08
CA ALA A 34 11.22 -31.64 -15.18
C ALA A 34 12.26 -31.36 -14.08
N ASP A 35 13.14 -30.39 -14.33
CA ASP A 35 14.03 -29.80 -13.33
C ASP A 35 13.44 -28.48 -12.80
N TYR A 36 14.00 -27.98 -11.71
CA TYR A 36 13.70 -26.65 -11.19
C TYR A 36 14.98 -25.87 -10.95
N ASP A 37 14.93 -24.57 -11.20
CA ASP A 37 15.96 -23.65 -10.75
C ASP A 37 15.69 -23.18 -9.32
N ALA A 38 16.68 -22.52 -8.72
CA ALA A 38 16.58 -22.00 -7.35
C ALA A 38 15.41 -21.01 -7.19
N GLU A 39 15.08 -20.26 -8.25
CA GLU A 39 13.98 -19.30 -8.25
C GLU A 39 12.62 -19.99 -8.15
N SER A 40 12.38 -20.99 -9.00
CA SER A 40 11.18 -21.85 -9.00
C SER A 40 11.02 -22.55 -7.65
N TYR A 41 12.12 -23.02 -7.07
CA TYR A 41 12.12 -23.62 -5.74
C TYR A 41 11.62 -22.66 -4.67
N VAL A 42 12.20 -21.45 -4.61
CA VAL A 42 11.82 -20.43 -3.64
C VAL A 42 10.37 -20.00 -3.86
N GLN A 43 9.95 -19.78 -5.10
CA GLN A 43 8.60 -19.37 -5.43
C GLN A 43 7.55 -20.38 -4.95
N ILE A 44 7.67 -21.65 -5.34
CA ILE A 44 6.68 -22.68 -5.02
C ILE A 44 6.61 -22.92 -3.51
N ASN A 45 7.75 -22.98 -2.83
CA ASN A 45 7.76 -23.16 -1.38
C ASN A 45 7.24 -21.93 -0.63
N THR A 46 7.51 -20.71 -1.12
CA THR A 46 6.92 -19.48 -0.55
C THR A 46 5.41 -19.48 -0.72
N LYS A 47 4.91 -19.83 -1.91
CA LYS A 47 3.48 -20.01 -2.18
C LYS A 47 2.87 -21.05 -1.26
N LEU A 48 3.50 -22.21 -1.08
CA LEU A 48 3.04 -23.25 -0.15
C LEU A 48 2.78 -22.69 1.26
N ILE A 49 3.74 -21.94 1.81
CA ILE A 49 3.65 -21.34 3.15
C ILE A 49 2.48 -20.33 3.21
N LEU A 50 2.35 -19.46 2.21
CA LEU A 50 1.31 -18.44 2.17
C LEU A 50 -0.10 -19.03 1.99
N LEU A 51 -0.20 -20.10 1.20
CA LEU A 51 -1.45 -20.79 0.87
C LEU A 51 -2.00 -21.63 2.03
N ARG A 52 -1.15 -22.05 2.98
CA ARG A 52 -1.51 -22.84 4.17
C ARG A 52 -2.80 -22.37 4.85
N LYS A 53 -2.95 -21.06 5.03
CA LYS A 53 -4.09 -20.47 5.76
C LYS A 53 -5.45 -20.75 5.12
N TYR A 54 -5.51 -21.00 3.82
CA TYR A 54 -6.75 -21.33 3.12
C TYR A 54 -7.08 -22.83 3.17
N GLY A 55 -6.06 -23.70 3.35
CA GLY A 55 -6.23 -25.15 3.42
C GLY A 55 -6.31 -25.72 4.85
N SER A 56 -6.05 -24.89 5.87
CA SER A 56 -5.99 -25.35 7.27
C SER A 56 -7.33 -25.17 7.97
N LYS A 57 -7.90 -26.27 8.48
CA LYS A 57 -9.15 -26.25 9.25
C LYS A 57 -8.99 -25.43 10.53
N GLY A 58 -9.96 -24.55 10.80
CA GLY A 58 -9.94 -23.65 11.95
C GLY A 58 -9.38 -22.25 11.66
N GLU A 59 -8.76 -22.04 10.49
CA GLU A 59 -8.41 -20.70 10.03
C GLU A 59 -9.66 -19.94 9.54
N PRO A 60 -9.77 -18.61 9.77
CA PRO A 60 -10.94 -17.83 9.37
C PRO A 60 -11.26 -17.86 7.86
N VAL A 61 -10.26 -18.15 7.04
CA VAL A 61 -10.32 -18.15 5.57
C VAL A 61 -10.25 -19.56 4.97
N PHE A 62 -10.54 -20.60 5.75
CA PHE A 62 -10.56 -21.99 5.30
C PHE A 62 -11.56 -22.20 4.15
N ILE A 63 -11.12 -22.81 3.04
CA ILE A 63 -11.88 -22.89 1.78
C ILE A 63 -13.29 -23.46 1.94
N GLU A 64 -13.46 -24.55 2.70
CA GLU A 64 -14.78 -25.17 2.85
C GLU A 64 -15.76 -24.20 3.51
N GLU A 65 -15.31 -23.48 4.54
CA GLU A 65 -16.13 -22.49 5.23
C GLU A 65 -16.39 -21.26 4.36
N ILE A 66 -15.43 -20.85 3.52
CA ILE A 66 -15.60 -19.76 2.56
C ILE A 66 -16.64 -20.13 1.49
N LEU A 67 -16.57 -21.34 0.93
CA LEU A 67 -17.52 -21.80 -0.08
C LEU A 67 -18.92 -22.01 0.51
N ASP A 68 -19.02 -22.49 1.75
CA ASP A 68 -20.29 -22.59 2.46
C ASP A 68 -20.90 -21.22 2.75
N GLU A 69 -20.09 -20.25 3.16
CA GLU A 69 -20.54 -18.87 3.35
C GLU A 69 -20.98 -18.25 2.02
N MET A 70 -20.22 -18.45 0.95
CA MET A 70 -20.55 -18.00 -0.40
C MET A 70 -21.89 -18.57 -0.89
N LYS A 71 -22.19 -19.85 -0.64
CA LYS A 71 -23.49 -20.47 -0.96
C LYS A 71 -24.64 -19.81 -0.21
N LYS A 72 -24.44 -19.42 1.05
CA LYS A 72 -25.46 -18.74 1.87
C LYS A 72 -25.67 -17.30 1.43
N THR A 73 -24.59 -16.55 1.17
CA THR A 73 -24.65 -15.14 0.78
C THR A 73 -25.11 -14.97 -0.67
N TYR A 74 -24.69 -15.87 -1.57
CA TYR A 74 -25.00 -15.82 -3.01
C TYR A 74 -25.61 -17.14 -3.50
N PRO A 75 -26.91 -17.39 -3.21
CA PRO A 75 -27.55 -18.66 -3.59
C PRO A 75 -27.51 -18.97 -5.09
N HIS A 76 -27.49 -17.94 -5.95
CA HIS A 76 -27.40 -18.08 -7.41
C HIS A 76 -26.04 -18.62 -7.89
N LYS A 77 -25.00 -18.61 -7.04
CA LYS A 77 -23.67 -19.19 -7.31
C LYS A 77 -23.46 -20.55 -6.63
N SER A 78 -24.50 -21.13 -6.03
CA SER A 78 -24.37 -22.36 -5.22
C SER A 78 -23.83 -23.57 -5.99
N GLU A 79 -24.24 -23.73 -7.25
CA GLU A 79 -23.74 -24.81 -8.13
C GLU A 79 -22.25 -24.63 -8.45
N GLU A 80 -21.85 -23.41 -8.80
CA GLU A 80 -20.45 -23.06 -9.07
C GLU A 80 -19.57 -23.26 -7.83
N ALA A 81 -20.01 -22.80 -6.66
CA ALA A 81 -19.32 -23.02 -5.39
C ALA A 81 -19.19 -24.51 -5.04
N SER A 82 -20.20 -25.32 -5.35
CA SER A 82 -20.16 -26.77 -5.13
C SER A 82 -19.17 -27.46 -6.08
N LYS A 83 -19.08 -26.99 -7.33
CA LYS A 83 -18.07 -27.46 -8.28
C LYS A 83 -16.65 -27.13 -7.80
N ILE A 84 -16.40 -25.90 -7.35
CA ILE A 84 -15.10 -25.49 -6.81
C ILE A 84 -14.74 -26.32 -5.57
N LEU A 85 -15.71 -26.60 -4.69
CA LEU A 85 -15.49 -27.45 -3.51
C LEU A 85 -15.07 -28.87 -3.90
N ASN A 86 -15.72 -29.45 -4.91
CA ASN A 86 -15.35 -30.78 -5.41
C ASN A 86 -13.94 -30.78 -6.00
N GLU A 87 -13.57 -29.77 -6.79
CA GLU A 87 -12.20 -29.63 -7.32
C GLU A 87 -11.17 -29.51 -6.19
N TYR A 88 -11.48 -28.76 -5.12
CA TYR A 88 -10.62 -28.71 -3.93
C TYR A 88 -10.48 -30.09 -3.27
N HIS A 89 -11.59 -30.83 -3.12
CA HIS A 89 -11.58 -32.18 -2.58
C HIS A 89 -10.79 -33.16 -3.44
N GLU A 90 -10.82 -33.02 -4.76
CA GLU A 90 -9.98 -33.81 -5.67
C GLU A 90 -8.49 -33.55 -5.42
N ILE A 91 -8.08 -32.29 -5.18
CA ILE A 91 -6.68 -31.91 -4.92
C ILE A 91 -6.20 -32.50 -3.58
N ILE A 92 -6.95 -32.33 -2.49
CA ILE A 92 -6.50 -32.81 -1.17
C ILE A 92 -6.54 -34.34 -1.05
N ASN A 93 -7.39 -35.00 -1.84
CA ASN A 93 -7.50 -36.46 -1.89
C ASN A 93 -6.71 -37.07 -3.05
N MET A 94 -5.84 -36.28 -3.71
CA MET A 94 -4.95 -36.79 -4.76
C MET A 94 -4.17 -37.98 -4.22
N GLN A 95 -4.25 -39.08 -4.96
CA GLN A 95 -3.55 -40.33 -4.65
C GLN A 95 -2.06 -40.23 -5.02
N ILE A 96 -1.35 -39.27 -4.41
CA ILE A 96 0.10 -39.15 -4.48
C ILE A 96 0.67 -39.81 -3.21
N GLU A 97 1.45 -40.87 -3.42
CA GLU A 97 2.27 -41.49 -2.39
C GLU A 97 3.74 -41.16 -2.65
N GLN A 98 4.39 -40.52 -1.70
CA GLN A 98 5.84 -40.40 -1.67
C GLN A 98 6.42 -41.58 -0.86
N ILE A 99 7.29 -42.36 -1.49
CA ILE A 99 7.94 -43.51 -0.86
C ILE A 99 9.37 -43.09 -0.51
N LEU A 100 9.71 -43.13 0.78
CA LEU A 100 11.04 -42.77 1.27
C LEU A 100 12.06 -43.88 0.99
N ALA A 101 13.35 -43.57 1.09
CA ALA A 101 14.42 -44.54 0.91
C ALA A 101 14.36 -45.74 1.89
N ASP A 102 13.75 -45.56 3.07
CA ASP A 102 13.53 -46.61 4.07
C ASP A 102 12.23 -47.44 3.84
N GLY A 103 11.47 -47.14 2.79
CA GLY A 103 10.22 -47.80 2.45
C GLY A 103 8.97 -47.24 3.15
N THR A 104 9.12 -46.23 4.02
CA THR A 104 7.99 -45.49 4.59
C THR A 104 7.19 -44.81 3.48
N LYS A 105 5.85 -44.83 3.59
CA LYS A 105 4.95 -44.16 2.65
C LYS A 105 4.34 -42.93 3.29
N LEU A 106 4.42 -41.80 2.60
CA LEU A 106 3.77 -40.56 2.96
C LEU A 106 2.72 -40.23 1.91
N ASN A 107 1.53 -39.81 2.34
CA ASN A 107 0.56 -39.22 1.43
C ASN A 107 0.89 -37.74 1.16
N LEU A 108 0.21 -37.14 0.18
CA LEU A 108 0.40 -35.74 -0.21
C LEU A 108 0.36 -34.77 0.99
N TYR A 109 -0.63 -34.94 1.87
CA TYR A 109 -0.79 -34.09 3.06
C TYR A 109 0.42 -34.19 3.99
N GLN A 110 0.88 -35.41 4.29
CA GLN A 110 2.05 -35.65 5.13
C GLN A 110 3.33 -35.09 4.50
N THR A 111 3.52 -35.23 3.18
CA THR A 111 4.65 -34.63 2.46
C THR A 111 4.65 -33.10 2.57
N ILE A 112 3.50 -32.45 2.34
CA ILE A 112 3.35 -31.00 2.48
C ILE A 112 3.64 -30.56 3.91
N GLU A 113 3.09 -31.28 4.88
CA GLU A 113 3.27 -31.01 6.30
C GLU A 113 4.73 -31.17 6.75
N ASP A 114 5.42 -32.20 6.25
CA ASP A 114 6.83 -32.43 6.55
C ASP A 114 7.69 -31.28 6.03
N VAL A 115 7.46 -30.83 4.80
CA VAL A 115 8.18 -29.69 4.21
C VAL A 115 7.88 -28.40 4.97
N MET A 116 6.60 -28.08 5.13
CA MET A 116 6.16 -26.81 5.69
C MET A 116 6.59 -26.64 7.14
N TYR A 117 6.39 -27.65 7.99
CA TYR A 117 6.74 -27.57 9.42
C TYR A 117 8.16 -28.05 9.72
N GLY A 118 8.69 -28.99 8.95
CA GLY A 118 10.06 -29.47 9.11
C GLY A 118 11.09 -28.47 8.63
N LEU A 119 10.88 -27.81 7.49
CA LEU A 119 11.89 -26.89 6.91
C LEU A 119 11.62 -25.42 7.21
N TYR A 120 10.35 -24.97 7.17
CA TYR A 120 10.06 -23.53 7.11
C TYR A 120 9.44 -22.94 8.37
N LEU A 121 8.54 -23.64 9.05
CA LEU A 121 7.79 -23.06 10.18
C LEU A 121 8.33 -23.43 11.57
N HIS A 122 8.67 -24.70 11.84
CA HIS A 122 8.87 -25.18 13.23
C HIS A 122 10.11 -26.05 13.48
N ALA A 123 10.91 -26.37 12.47
CA ALA A 123 12.11 -27.21 12.61
C ALA A 123 11.88 -28.53 13.39
N ASP A 124 10.83 -29.26 13.02
CA ASP A 124 10.46 -30.55 13.65
C ASP A 124 11.45 -31.66 13.28
N ALA A 125 12.16 -32.19 14.27
CA ALA A 125 13.21 -33.20 14.08
C ALA A 125 12.73 -34.48 13.40
N ASN A 126 11.51 -34.96 13.70
CA ASN A 126 10.98 -36.19 13.09
C ASN A 126 10.63 -35.96 11.62
N ARG A 127 10.09 -34.77 11.30
CA ARG A 127 9.79 -34.37 9.92
C ARG A 127 11.08 -34.21 9.11
N ILE A 128 12.10 -33.56 9.69
CA ILE A 128 13.42 -33.40 9.06
C ILE A 128 14.05 -34.77 8.77
N GLN A 129 13.99 -35.72 9.72
CA GLN A 129 14.50 -37.06 9.49
C GLN A 129 13.83 -37.76 8.30
N ARG A 130 12.51 -37.63 8.15
CA ARG A 130 11.80 -38.15 6.97
C ARG A 130 12.18 -37.43 5.69
N LEU A 131 12.34 -36.11 5.73
CA LEU A 131 12.78 -35.32 4.57
C LEU A 131 14.18 -35.69 4.08
N VAL A 132 15.11 -36.03 4.99
CA VAL A 132 16.44 -36.53 4.62
C VAL A 132 16.36 -37.86 3.85
N GLN A 133 15.31 -38.67 4.07
CA GLN A 133 15.06 -39.91 3.33
C GLN A 133 14.33 -39.68 1.99
N THR A 134 14.08 -38.43 1.59
CA THR A 134 13.43 -38.07 0.32
C THR A 134 14.38 -37.43 -0.66
N ASP A 135 14.23 -37.78 -1.93
CA ASP A 135 14.82 -36.99 -3.02
C ASP A 135 14.12 -35.62 -3.12
N GLU A 136 14.92 -34.55 -3.19
CA GLU A 136 14.39 -33.19 -3.23
C GLU A 136 13.60 -32.91 -4.52
N GLN A 137 14.03 -33.44 -5.67
CA GLN A 137 13.34 -33.21 -6.94
C GLN A 137 11.97 -33.88 -6.96
N LEU A 138 11.88 -35.12 -6.51
CA LEU A 138 10.60 -35.83 -6.39
C LEU A 138 9.66 -35.11 -5.41
N ARG A 139 10.21 -34.65 -4.27
CA ARG A 139 9.46 -33.87 -3.29
C ARG A 139 8.95 -32.56 -3.89
N PHE A 140 9.81 -31.83 -4.59
CA PHE A 140 9.48 -30.57 -5.23
C PHE A 140 8.38 -30.73 -6.28
N ALA A 141 8.45 -31.76 -7.12
CA ALA A 141 7.42 -32.05 -8.11
C ALA A 141 6.03 -32.25 -7.47
N CYS A 142 5.97 -32.95 -6.33
CA CYS A 142 4.73 -33.15 -5.59
C CYS A 142 4.18 -31.83 -5.02
N ILE A 143 5.04 -31.02 -4.39
CA ILE A 143 4.64 -29.72 -3.83
C ILE A 143 4.15 -28.79 -4.93
N ARG A 144 4.91 -28.70 -6.04
CA ARG A 144 4.59 -27.84 -7.19
C ARG A 144 3.20 -28.14 -7.72
N LYS A 145 2.87 -29.43 -7.92
CA LYS A 145 1.55 -29.85 -8.38
C LYS A 145 0.44 -29.38 -7.44
N TYR A 146 0.60 -29.61 -6.14
CA TYR A 146 -0.37 -29.19 -5.14
C TYR A 146 -0.56 -27.67 -5.12
N VAL A 147 0.52 -26.91 -5.06
CA VAL A 147 0.50 -25.44 -5.01
C VAL A 147 -0.21 -24.85 -6.22
N GLU A 148 0.14 -25.31 -7.43
CA GLU A 148 -0.44 -24.79 -8.68
C GLU A 148 -1.93 -25.12 -8.81
N ASP A 149 -2.37 -26.32 -8.42
CA ASP A 149 -3.78 -26.67 -8.45
C ASP A 149 -4.58 -25.93 -7.38
N PHE A 150 -4.03 -25.82 -6.17
CA PHE A 150 -4.67 -25.14 -5.06
C PHE A 150 -4.82 -23.65 -5.34
N GLU A 151 -3.81 -23.01 -5.93
CA GLU A 151 -3.85 -21.62 -6.38
C GLU A 151 -4.96 -21.40 -7.43
N LYS A 152 -5.14 -22.32 -8.39
CA LYS A 152 -6.23 -22.24 -9.38
C LYS A 152 -7.62 -22.25 -8.72
N VAL A 153 -7.81 -23.08 -7.68
CA VAL A 153 -9.07 -23.12 -6.91
C VAL A 153 -9.32 -21.76 -6.26
N LEU A 154 -8.33 -21.18 -5.59
CA LEU A 154 -8.48 -19.87 -4.94
C LEU A 154 -8.82 -18.76 -5.93
N PHE A 155 -8.18 -18.75 -7.11
CA PHE A 155 -8.47 -17.77 -8.15
C PHE A 155 -9.88 -17.90 -8.72
N LYS A 156 -10.43 -19.13 -8.82
CA LYS A 156 -11.85 -19.34 -9.17
C LYS A 156 -12.79 -18.73 -8.13
N ILE A 157 -12.50 -18.90 -6.83
CA ILE A 157 -13.30 -18.30 -5.75
C ILE A 157 -13.31 -16.76 -5.88
N ILE A 158 -12.13 -16.14 -6.03
CA ILE A 158 -12.03 -14.67 -6.21
C ILE A 158 -12.85 -14.20 -7.40
N LYS A 159 -12.70 -14.88 -8.55
CA LYS A 159 -13.43 -14.53 -9.76
C LYS A 159 -14.93 -14.54 -9.50
N CYS A 160 -15.43 -15.57 -8.83
CA CYS A 160 -16.85 -15.68 -8.51
C CYS A 160 -17.33 -14.58 -7.55
N LEU A 161 -16.54 -14.25 -6.51
CA LEU A 161 -16.86 -13.16 -5.58
C LEU A 161 -16.89 -11.78 -6.29
N ARG A 162 -15.95 -11.52 -7.20
CA ARG A 162 -15.93 -10.29 -8.01
C ARG A 162 -17.13 -10.19 -8.95
N GLU A 163 -17.54 -11.31 -9.57
CA GLU A 163 -18.76 -11.36 -10.38
C GLU A 163 -20.03 -11.06 -9.56
N CYS A 164 -20.02 -11.35 -8.26
CA CYS A 164 -21.08 -10.96 -7.32
C CYS A 164 -20.99 -9.50 -6.86
N GLY A 165 -20.06 -8.71 -7.38
CA GLY A 165 -19.85 -7.31 -7.01
C GLY A 165 -19.11 -7.10 -5.69
N MET A 166 -18.47 -8.13 -5.12
CA MET A 166 -17.58 -7.94 -3.97
C MET A 166 -16.23 -7.41 -4.42
N ASP A 167 -15.82 -6.28 -3.88
CA ASP A 167 -14.45 -5.78 -3.96
C ASP A 167 -13.98 -5.24 -2.60
N VAL A 168 -12.67 -5.11 -2.48
CA VAL A 168 -12.02 -4.48 -1.33
C VAL A 168 -11.83 -3.01 -1.67
N GLU A 169 -12.85 -2.21 -1.34
CA GLU A 169 -12.78 -0.75 -1.46
C GLU A 169 -11.82 -0.15 -0.43
N GLU A 170 -11.21 0.98 -0.80
CA GLU A 170 -10.46 1.80 0.15
C GLU A 170 -11.44 2.39 1.16
N ILE A 171 -11.26 1.99 2.42
CA ILE A 171 -12.08 2.48 3.52
C ILE A 171 -11.76 3.96 3.70
N HIS A 172 -12.80 4.80 3.64
CA HIS A 172 -12.68 6.21 4.00
C HIS A 172 -12.16 6.33 5.43
N LYS A 173 -10.99 6.94 5.60
CA LYS A 173 -10.36 7.10 6.90
C LYS A 173 -10.86 8.39 7.55
N GLU A 174 -11.38 8.28 8.77
CA GLU A 174 -11.81 9.44 9.57
C GLU A 174 -10.61 10.27 10.04
N HIS A 175 -9.44 9.63 10.22
CA HIS A 175 -8.18 10.26 10.61
C HIS A 175 -7.06 9.89 9.65
N ALA A 176 -6.04 10.75 9.56
CA ALA A 176 -4.83 10.50 8.79
C ALA A 176 -4.12 9.21 9.25
N SER A 177 -3.37 8.56 8.38
CA SER A 177 -2.50 7.44 8.77
C SER A 177 -1.07 7.95 8.91
N ILE A 178 -0.46 7.73 10.08
CA ILE A 178 0.76 8.44 10.48
C ILE A 178 1.71 7.48 11.18
N ILE A 179 3.00 7.61 10.86
CA ILE A 179 4.08 6.95 11.61
C ILE A 179 4.83 8.02 12.39
N ALA A 180 4.76 7.98 13.72
CA ALA A 180 5.56 8.85 14.57
C ALA A 180 6.94 8.21 14.82
N PHE A 181 8.02 8.97 14.66
CA PHE A 181 9.39 8.50 14.87
C PHE A 181 10.09 9.31 15.98
N GLY A 182 10.90 8.64 16.79
CA GLY A 182 11.63 9.24 17.90
C GLY A 182 10.83 9.30 19.21
N ASN A 183 11.42 9.94 20.22
CA ASN A 183 10.77 10.14 21.51
C ASN A 183 9.68 11.22 21.38
N GLN A 184 8.43 10.82 21.57
CA GLN A 184 7.29 11.73 21.53
C GLN A 184 7.27 12.54 22.83
N SER A 185 7.49 13.84 22.73
CA SER A 185 7.45 14.76 23.86
C SER A 185 6.06 15.32 24.13
N GLU A 186 5.16 15.20 23.16
CA GLU A 186 3.80 15.77 23.18
C GLU A 186 2.76 14.66 23.18
N SER A 187 1.53 15.01 23.56
CA SER A 187 0.35 14.14 23.39
C SER A 187 -0.41 14.50 22.10
N GLN A 188 -1.44 13.73 21.78
CA GLN A 188 -2.28 13.95 20.60
C GLN A 188 -3.39 14.98 20.91
N ASN A 189 -3.04 16.27 20.88
CA ASN A 189 -3.91 17.38 21.30
C ASN A 189 -4.34 18.29 20.14
N VAL A 190 -4.30 17.82 18.89
CA VAL A 190 -4.88 18.55 17.75
C VAL A 190 -6.39 18.30 17.77
N VAL A 191 -7.17 19.29 18.21
CA VAL A 191 -8.63 19.16 18.36
C VAL A 191 -9.36 19.87 17.23
N ASN A 192 -8.86 21.03 16.82
CA ASN A 192 -9.56 21.89 15.86
C ASN A 192 -9.34 21.49 14.41
N SER A 193 -8.52 20.48 14.14
CA SER A 193 -8.36 19.83 12.83
C SER A 193 -8.58 18.31 12.97
N PRO A 194 -9.83 17.81 13.03
CA PRO A 194 -10.14 16.43 13.47
C PRO A 194 -9.50 15.32 12.63
N PHE A 195 -9.28 15.54 11.34
CA PHE A 195 -8.60 14.57 10.48
C PHE A 195 -7.15 14.31 10.94
N TRP A 196 -6.50 15.30 11.54
CA TRP A 196 -5.11 15.24 12.02
C TRP A 196 -5.00 14.98 13.53
N SER A 197 -6.10 14.68 14.23
CA SER A 197 -6.14 14.57 15.69
C SER A 197 -5.29 13.44 16.28
N ASN A 198 -4.83 12.51 15.44
CA ASN A 198 -3.92 11.43 15.83
C ASN A 198 -2.44 11.78 15.68
N MET A 199 -2.10 13.02 15.33
CA MET A 199 -0.72 13.53 15.38
C MET A 199 -0.28 13.86 16.80
N TYR A 200 0.98 13.61 17.13
CA TYR A 200 1.57 14.20 18.33
C TYR A 200 1.84 15.69 18.06
N GLY A 201 1.08 16.54 18.73
CA GLY A 201 1.03 17.97 18.48
C GLY A 201 -0.17 18.62 19.18
N HIS A 202 -0.35 19.92 18.99
CA HIS A 202 -1.43 20.69 19.60
C HIS A 202 -1.94 21.79 18.67
N ASP A 203 -3.16 22.27 18.91
CA ASP A 203 -3.70 23.43 18.19
C ASP A 203 -2.83 24.66 18.47
N ALA A 204 -2.49 25.41 17.41
CA ALA A 204 -1.61 26.55 17.50
C ALA A 204 -2.36 27.76 18.07
N ASP A 205 -1.71 28.51 18.96
CA ASP A 205 -2.23 29.81 19.41
C ASP A 205 -1.57 30.98 18.66
N ASP A 206 -2.18 32.17 18.75
CA ASP A 206 -1.70 33.38 18.05
C ASP A 206 -0.27 33.77 18.43
N GLU A 207 0.16 33.54 19.67
CA GLU A 207 1.51 33.91 20.13
C GLU A 207 2.54 32.90 19.63
N GLU A 208 2.22 31.61 19.63
CA GLU A 208 3.05 30.56 19.06
C GLU A 208 3.21 30.74 17.55
N LEU A 209 2.14 31.06 16.83
CA LEU A 209 2.22 31.40 15.40
C LEU A 209 3.15 32.59 15.17
N LYS A 210 3.01 33.68 15.93
CA LYS A 210 3.92 34.84 15.83
C LYS A 210 5.38 34.44 16.10
N GLN A 211 5.63 33.57 17.07
CA GLN A 211 6.98 33.07 17.35
C GLN A 211 7.53 32.25 16.18
N ILE A 212 6.75 31.33 15.61
CA ILE A 212 7.13 30.52 14.45
C ILE A 212 7.47 31.44 13.27
N TYR A 213 6.60 32.38 12.92
CA TYR A 213 6.85 33.33 11.83
C TYR A 213 8.02 34.27 12.12
N GLY A 214 8.23 34.65 13.38
CA GLY A 214 9.35 35.48 13.81
C GLY A 214 10.71 34.79 13.74
N GLN A 215 10.75 33.46 13.66
CA GLN A 215 11.97 32.66 13.53
C GLN A 215 12.34 32.35 12.07
N LEU A 216 11.46 32.64 11.11
CA LEU A 216 11.72 32.38 9.70
C LEU A 216 12.83 33.29 9.15
N VAL A 217 13.70 32.73 8.33
CA VAL A 217 14.71 33.51 7.60
C VAL A 217 14.05 34.27 6.45
N PRO A 218 14.60 35.42 6.00
CA PRO A 218 14.01 36.22 4.93
C PRO A 218 13.73 35.45 3.63
N GLU A 219 14.58 34.48 3.29
CA GLU A 219 14.39 33.62 2.12
C GLU A 219 13.15 32.73 2.24
N ASP A 220 12.93 32.10 3.41
CA ASP A 220 11.73 31.28 3.66
C ASP A 220 10.46 32.14 3.60
N ILE A 221 10.51 33.36 4.16
CA ILE A 221 9.41 34.31 4.10
C ILE A 221 9.07 34.66 2.64
N GLU A 222 10.08 34.92 1.79
CA GLU A 222 9.87 35.19 0.37
C GLU A 222 9.15 34.02 -0.32
N ILE A 223 9.63 32.80 -0.09
CA ILE A 223 9.06 31.58 -0.69
C ILE A 223 7.61 31.37 -0.25
N LEU A 224 7.33 31.47 1.04
CA LEU A 224 5.99 31.29 1.59
C LEU A 224 5.02 32.35 1.07
N ILE A 225 5.45 33.61 0.97
CA ILE A 225 4.63 34.69 0.38
C ILE A 225 4.32 34.38 -1.08
N ARG A 226 5.29 33.93 -1.88
CA ARG A 226 5.06 33.57 -3.29
C ARG A 226 4.07 32.42 -3.42
N CYS A 227 4.23 31.37 -2.63
CA CYS A 227 3.28 30.26 -2.56
C CYS A 227 1.87 30.76 -2.19
N ASN A 228 1.77 31.61 -1.18
CA ASN A 228 0.47 32.12 -0.73
C ASN A 228 -0.20 32.98 -1.80
N ILE A 229 0.51 33.92 -2.42
CA ILE A 229 -0.04 34.74 -3.52
C ILE A 229 -0.52 33.86 -4.67
N PHE A 230 0.27 32.85 -5.03
CA PHE A 230 -0.09 31.92 -6.11
C PHE A 230 -1.36 31.14 -5.77
N LEU A 231 -1.45 30.54 -4.58
CA LEU A 231 -2.61 29.77 -4.16
C LEU A 231 -3.87 30.64 -3.99
N GLU A 232 -3.74 31.83 -3.41
CA GLU A 232 -4.84 32.78 -3.27
C GLU A 232 -5.35 33.27 -4.63
N GLU A 233 -4.47 33.41 -5.63
CA GLU A 233 -4.89 33.72 -6.98
C GLU A 233 -5.68 32.57 -7.61
N LEU A 234 -5.24 31.32 -7.44
CA LEU A 234 -5.97 30.14 -7.94
C LEU A 234 -7.38 29.98 -7.35
N LYS A 235 -7.61 30.46 -6.11
CA LYS A 235 -8.94 30.44 -5.46
C LYS A 235 -9.95 31.39 -6.11
N LYS A 236 -9.50 32.43 -6.81
CA LYS A 236 -10.40 33.44 -7.36
C LYS A 236 -11.28 32.87 -8.47
N ASP A 237 -12.46 33.44 -8.63
CA ASP A 237 -13.37 33.11 -9.74
C ASP A 237 -12.76 33.50 -11.10
N VAL A 238 -12.05 34.64 -11.13
CA VAL A 238 -11.33 35.15 -12.28
C VAL A 238 -9.86 35.31 -11.89
N ILE A 239 -9.00 34.51 -12.50
CA ILE A 239 -7.56 34.50 -12.26
C ILE A 239 -6.84 35.58 -13.08
N SER A 240 -5.77 36.14 -12.53
CA SER A 240 -4.84 37.05 -13.19
C SER A 240 -3.66 36.27 -13.78
N VAL A 241 -3.75 35.96 -15.08
CA VAL A 241 -2.66 35.29 -15.82
C VAL A 241 -1.35 36.08 -15.74
N ASP A 242 -1.40 37.40 -15.83
CA ASP A 242 -0.22 38.27 -15.72
C ASP A 242 0.48 38.20 -14.35
N LEU A 243 -0.29 37.95 -13.28
CA LEU A 243 0.28 37.74 -11.95
C LEU A 243 0.91 36.36 -11.85
N LEU A 244 0.19 35.31 -12.27
CA LEU A 244 0.65 33.93 -12.21
C LEU A 244 1.92 33.74 -13.06
N ASP A 245 1.97 34.32 -14.26
CA ASP A 245 3.13 34.31 -15.16
C ASP A 245 4.40 34.90 -14.51
N LYS A 246 4.26 35.83 -13.57
CA LYS A 246 5.39 36.40 -12.82
C LYS A 246 5.86 35.48 -11.69
N LEU A 247 5.00 34.59 -11.20
CA LEU A 247 5.30 33.71 -10.06
C LEU A 247 5.88 32.38 -10.51
N ILE A 248 5.50 31.88 -11.69
CA ILE A 248 5.94 30.59 -12.20
C ILE A 248 7.26 30.63 -12.96
N PHE A 249 7.88 29.47 -13.09
CA PHE A 249 9.06 29.27 -13.91
C PHE A 249 8.65 29.18 -15.40
N PRO A 250 9.45 29.73 -16.34
CA PRO A 250 9.03 29.82 -17.75
C PRO A 250 8.65 28.51 -18.42
N SER A 251 9.29 27.39 -18.06
CA SER A 251 8.92 26.08 -18.62
C SER A 251 7.56 25.59 -18.12
N THR A 252 7.21 25.84 -16.85
CA THR A 252 5.93 25.47 -16.24
C THR A 252 4.74 26.05 -17.00
N LYS A 253 4.91 27.23 -17.63
CA LYS A 253 3.86 27.85 -18.45
C LYS A 253 3.42 26.95 -19.62
N LYS A 254 4.34 26.16 -20.19
CA LYS A 254 4.03 25.25 -21.30
C LYS A 254 3.09 24.14 -20.85
N ASP A 255 3.27 23.68 -19.62
CA ASP A 255 2.52 22.56 -19.05
C ASP A 255 1.15 23.04 -18.56
N TRP A 256 1.09 24.17 -17.83
CA TRP A 256 -0.14 24.67 -17.22
C TRP A 256 -1.02 25.53 -18.11
N LYS A 257 -0.51 26.02 -19.25
CA LYS A 257 -1.25 26.81 -20.26
C LYS A 257 -2.03 27.99 -19.64
N ASP A 258 -3.32 27.82 -19.39
CA ASP A 258 -4.26 28.80 -18.84
C ASP A 258 -4.53 28.61 -17.35
N TYR A 259 -3.76 27.75 -16.68
CA TYR A 259 -3.85 27.41 -15.26
C TYR A 259 -5.13 26.67 -14.85
N SER A 260 -5.97 26.24 -15.81
CA SER A 260 -7.21 25.53 -15.53
C SER A 260 -6.98 24.23 -14.75
N GLU A 261 -6.04 23.39 -15.19
CA GLU A 261 -5.69 22.12 -14.54
C GLU A 261 -5.11 22.33 -13.14
N ALA A 262 -4.20 23.30 -12.98
CA ALA A 262 -3.60 23.63 -11.68
C ALA A 262 -4.67 24.16 -10.70
N ARG A 263 -5.63 24.94 -11.19
CA ARG A 263 -6.77 25.43 -10.41
C ARG A 263 -7.70 24.30 -10.01
N GLU A 264 -8.10 23.45 -10.95
CA GLU A 264 -8.97 22.30 -10.68
C GLU A 264 -8.34 21.38 -9.63
N PHE A 265 -7.05 21.08 -9.79
CA PHE A 265 -6.28 20.31 -8.83
C PHE A 265 -6.31 20.93 -7.42
N PHE A 266 -5.96 22.22 -7.30
CA PHE A 266 -5.91 22.89 -6.00
C PHE A 266 -7.29 23.00 -5.33
N LEU A 267 -8.34 23.32 -6.11
CA LEU A 267 -9.72 23.37 -5.61
C LEU A 267 -10.25 21.99 -5.21
N GLY A 268 -9.68 20.91 -5.74
CA GLY A 268 -9.94 19.54 -5.31
C GLY A 268 -9.39 19.20 -3.91
N ILE A 269 -8.43 19.98 -3.39
CA ILE A 269 -7.89 19.78 -2.05
C ILE A 269 -8.88 20.34 -1.02
N LYS A 270 -9.48 19.46 -0.21
CA LYS A 270 -10.40 19.86 0.86
C LYS A 270 -9.63 20.61 1.96
N ASN A 271 -10.05 21.84 2.30
CA ASN A 271 -9.48 22.69 3.36
C ASN A 271 -7.93 22.65 3.40
N PRO A 272 -7.24 23.22 2.40
CA PRO A 272 -5.79 23.13 2.28
C PRO A 272 -5.08 24.03 3.32
N GLY A 273 -4.27 23.42 4.19
CA GLY A 273 -3.36 24.10 5.10
C GLY A 273 -1.93 24.12 4.57
N ILE A 274 -1.24 25.26 4.67
CA ILE A 274 0.12 25.44 4.17
C ILE A 274 1.12 25.30 5.33
N SER A 275 2.17 24.51 5.13
CA SER A 275 3.24 24.38 6.12
C SER A 275 4.07 25.66 6.21
N SER A 276 4.40 26.09 7.43
CA SER A 276 5.33 27.20 7.70
C SER A 276 6.80 26.83 7.43
N LYS A 277 7.11 25.55 7.20
CA LYS A 277 8.48 25.07 7.00
C LYS A 277 8.78 24.89 5.51
N VAL A 278 9.78 25.61 5.03
CA VAL A 278 10.36 25.41 3.69
C VAL A 278 11.42 24.31 3.77
N ARG A 279 11.37 23.35 2.83
CA ARG A 279 12.43 22.35 2.64
C ARG A 279 13.24 22.70 1.41
N TYR A 280 14.51 22.31 1.39
CA TYR A 280 15.40 22.53 0.26
C TYR A 280 16.01 21.21 -0.20
N ASN A 281 16.36 21.12 -1.48
CA ASN A 281 17.27 20.07 -1.95
C ASN A 281 18.71 20.35 -1.48
N GLU A 282 19.60 19.36 -1.62
CA GLU A 282 20.99 19.48 -1.16
C GLU A 282 21.76 20.64 -1.82
N GLN A 283 21.40 20.98 -3.06
CA GLN A 283 22.04 22.04 -3.84
C GLN A 283 21.48 23.44 -3.56
N HIS A 284 20.42 23.55 -2.75
CA HIS A 284 19.68 24.79 -2.48
C HIS A 284 19.17 25.50 -3.76
N THR A 285 18.89 24.72 -4.80
CA THR A 285 18.34 25.17 -6.09
C THR A 285 16.84 24.90 -6.20
N MET A 286 16.31 24.04 -5.33
CA MET A 286 14.89 23.75 -5.20
C MET A 286 14.41 23.96 -3.78
N ALA A 287 13.21 24.51 -3.65
CA ALA A 287 12.49 24.65 -2.41
C ALA A 287 11.12 23.97 -2.50
N TYR A 288 10.64 23.44 -1.38
CA TYR A 288 9.40 22.69 -1.29
C TYR A 288 8.57 23.20 -0.12
N VAL A 289 7.31 23.56 -0.39
CA VAL A 289 6.32 23.95 0.61
C VAL A 289 5.17 22.96 0.57
N ARG A 290 4.86 22.36 1.73
CA ARG A 290 3.80 21.35 1.83
C ARG A 290 2.43 21.97 1.99
N ILE A 291 1.45 21.32 1.36
CA ILE A 291 0.02 21.56 1.50
C ILE A 291 -0.60 20.29 2.08
N HIS A 292 -1.31 20.45 3.19
CA HIS A 292 -1.98 19.40 3.91
C HIS A 292 -3.50 19.52 3.68
N PRO A 293 -4.21 18.46 3.24
CA PRO A 293 -5.67 18.48 3.17
C PRO A 293 -6.29 18.45 4.58
N ASN A 294 -7.56 18.79 4.69
CA ASN A 294 -8.39 18.71 5.90
C ASN A 294 -7.80 19.47 7.11
N VAL A 295 -7.22 20.65 6.87
CA VAL A 295 -6.76 21.55 7.93
C VAL A 295 -7.83 22.61 8.14
N GLU A 296 -8.58 22.49 9.24
CA GLU A 296 -9.64 23.43 9.61
C GLU A 296 -9.08 24.62 10.40
N GLU A 297 -8.17 24.34 11.33
CA GLU A 297 -7.41 25.33 12.10
C GLU A 297 -5.93 24.96 12.17
N ALA A 298 -5.08 25.95 12.43
CA ALA A 298 -3.64 25.75 12.52
C ALA A 298 -3.25 24.88 13.74
N PHE A 299 -2.26 24.02 13.56
CA PHE A 299 -1.69 23.19 14.62
C PHE A 299 -0.18 23.07 14.46
N VAL A 300 0.49 22.79 15.57
CA VAL A 300 1.95 22.65 15.66
C VAL A 300 2.32 21.19 15.88
N ILE A 301 3.41 20.78 15.22
CA ILE A 301 4.01 19.46 15.35
C ILE A 301 5.49 19.65 15.64
N ASN A 302 5.93 19.24 16.81
CA ASN A 302 7.34 19.35 17.21
C ASN A 302 8.11 18.03 17.08
N SER A 303 7.43 16.91 16.86
CA SER A 303 8.08 15.59 16.68
C SER A 303 8.05 15.08 15.23
N PRO A 304 9.03 14.26 14.82
CA PRO A 304 9.07 13.68 13.49
C PRO A 304 7.89 12.74 13.20
N HIS A 305 7.18 13.01 12.11
CA HIS A 305 6.11 12.15 11.59
C HIS A 305 6.32 11.86 10.10
N ILE A 306 6.04 10.62 9.69
CA ILE A 306 5.85 10.24 8.29
C ILE A 306 4.34 10.25 8.04
N ILE A 307 3.94 11.05 7.06
CA ILE A 307 2.58 11.26 6.62
C ILE A 307 2.52 11.02 5.12
N ASN A 308 1.46 10.34 4.67
CA ASN A 308 1.14 10.20 3.26
C ASN A 308 0.10 11.26 2.85
N ASP A 309 -0.24 11.31 1.56
CA ASP A 309 -1.33 12.15 1.04
C ASP A 309 -1.13 13.66 1.28
N ILE A 310 0.13 14.10 1.19
CA ILE A 310 0.52 15.51 1.20
C ILE A 310 0.80 15.99 -0.22
N TYR A 311 0.46 17.24 -0.48
CA TYR A 311 0.80 17.91 -1.73
C TYR A 311 1.94 18.89 -1.50
N GLU A 312 2.62 19.27 -2.56
CA GLU A 312 3.76 20.17 -2.50
C GLU A 312 3.72 21.19 -3.62
N ILE A 313 4.14 22.42 -3.30
CA ILE A 313 4.57 23.42 -4.26
C ILE A 313 6.08 23.32 -4.32
N SER A 314 6.61 23.02 -5.51
CA SER A 314 8.05 23.08 -5.76
C SER A 314 8.41 24.41 -6.39
N LEU A 315 9.48 25.02 -5.92
CA LEU A 315 10.05 26.24 -6.47
C LEU A 315 11.49 25.99 -6.90
N VAL A 316 11.92 26.68 -7.94
CA VAL A 316 13.29 26.61 -8.47
C VAL A 316 13.90 28.00 -8.42
N LYS A 317 15.19 28.05 -8.08
CA LYS A 317 16.06 29.22 -8.18
C LYS A 317 17.39 28.76 -8.78
N ASP A 318 17.44 28.73 -10.10
CA ASP A 318 18.61 28.32 -10.86
C ASP A 318 19.69 29.44 -10.89
N HIS A 319 20.91 29.07 -11.26
CA HIS A 319 22.06 29.96 -11.32
C HIS A 319 21.78 31.20 -12.19
N GLY A 320 21.71 32.36 -11.55
CA GLY A 320 21.44 33.65 -12.20
C GLY A 320 20.01 34.17 -12.00
N MET A 321 19.11 33.38 -11.39
CA MET A 321 17.80 33.88 -10.96
C MET A 321 17.91 34.65 -9.65
N VAL A 322 17.31 35.83 -9.62
CA VAL A 322 17.25 36.68 -8.42
C VAL A 322 16.15 36.21 -7.45
N GLU A 323 15.14 35.51 -7.99
CA GLU A 323 13.89 35.18 -7.29
C GLU A 323 13.56 33.69 -7.41
N TRP A 324 12.88 33.16 -6.39
CA TRP A 324 12.26 31.83 -6.46
C TRP A 324 11.04 31.85 -7.39
N LYS A 325 10.93 30.84 -8.26
CA LYS A 325 9.81 30.67 -9.19
C LYS A 325 9.12 29.32 -8.99
N ILE A 326 7.80 29.31 -9.01
CA ILE A 326 6.99 28.09 -8.87
C ILE A 326 7.20 27.21 -10.09
N TYR A 327 7.63 25.98 -9.86
CA TYR A 327 7.93 25.00 -10.89
C TYR A 327 6.81 23.97 -11.04
N SER A 328 6.22 23.53 -9.94
CA SER A 328 5.14 22.54 -9.94
C SER A 328 4.24 22.65 -8.70
N LEU A 329 3.07 22.02 -8.79
CA LEU A 329 2.06 21.84 -7.76
C LEU A 329 1.52 20.42 -7.94
N GLY A 330 1.61 19.58 -6.92
CA GLY A 330 1.22 18.16 -7.04
C GLY A 330 1.72 17.30 -5.90
N GLY A 331 1.96 16.00 -6.17
CA GLY A 331 2.69 15.13 -5.25
C GLY A 331 4.17 15.50 -5.14
N HIS A 332 4.88 14.89 -4.17
CA HIS A 332 6.32 15.10 -3.98
C HIS A 332 7.08 14.82 -5.28
N LEU A 333 7.91 15.77 -5.71
CA LEU A 333 8.86 15.55 -6.80
C LEU A 333 10.19 15.11 -6.20
N ASP A 334 10.65 13.92 -6.58
CA ASP A 334 12.05 13.54 -6.40
C ASP A 334 12.94 14.60 -7.06
N SER A 335 14.03 14.97 -6.39
CA SER A 335 14.87 16.10 -6.75
C SER A 335 15.17 16.14 -8.25
N TYR A 336 14.89 17.29 -8.88
CA TYR A 336 15.23 17.53 -10.29
C TYR A 336 16.75 17.40 -10.43
N ILE A 337 17.23 16.31 -11.03
CA ILE A 337 18.62 16.17 -11.41
C ILE A 337 18.80 17.05 -12.65
N ILE A 338 19.41 18.22 -12.48
CA ILE A 338 19.94 18.98 -13.60
C ILE A 338 21.11 18.14 -14.16
N GLU A 339 20.89 17.47 -15.29
CA GLU A 339 22.01 16.96 -16.08
C GLU A 339 22.87 18.17 -16.48
N LYS A 340 24.17 18.11 -16.13
CA LYS A 340 25.16 19.15 -16.39
C LYS A 340 25.36 19.44 -17.88
#